data_AF-A0A7W0JT92-F1
#
_entry.id   AF-A0A7W0JT92-F1
#
_cell.length_a   1.000
_cell.length_b   1.000
_cell.length_c   1.000
_cell.angle_alpha   90.00
_cell.angle_beta   90.00
_cell.angle_gamma   90.00
#
_symmetry.space_group_name_H-M   'P 1'
#
loop_
_entity.id
_entity.type
_entity.pdbx_description
1 polymer ?
#
loop_
_entity_poly.entity_id
_entity_poly.type
_entity_poly.pdbx_seq_one_letter_code
_entity_poly.pdbx_strand_id
1 'polypeptide(L)'
;MKLFGTSRAVPLMLTILACGCNPNGNDFPLSQKTINSAAAGPPLTIQASESPAGVDSREPELSATADGRIILSWVEKVGSKRYALRFATRDDGSWSTARTVAEGENWFVNWADFPSVIALADGSLAAHWLVKSGSGTYAYDVNISRSKDGGNTWGKPIVPHTDKTQTEHGFVSLLPLPDGRVGAVWLDGR
;
A
#
# COMPACT_ATOMS: atom_id res chain seq x y z
N MET A 1 -10.12 45.28 30.96
CA MET A 1 -10.27 44.30 32.06
C MET A 1 -9.85 42.95 31.48
N LYS A 2 -8.55 42.60 31.58
CA LYS A 2 -8.00 41.44 32.35
C LYS A 2 -8.74 40.12 32.01
N LEU A 3 -8.14 39.04 31.51
CA LEU A 3 -6.82 38.44 31.83
C LEU A 3 -6.27 37.56 30.70
N PHE A 4 -4.94 37.54 30.59
CA PHE A 4 -4.13 36.49 29.97
C PHE A 4 -4.14 35.22 30.84
N GLY A 5 -4.20 34.04 30.20
CA GLY A 5 -3.91 32.75 30.84
C GLY A 5 -2.83 32.02 30.03
N THR A 6 -1.61 31.93 30.56
CA THR A 6 -0.54 31.09 30.00
C THR A 6 -0.54 29.76 30.77
N SER A 7 -0.76 28.66 30.07
CA SER A 7 -0.61 27.31 30.65
C SER A 7 0.84 26.86 30.45
N ARG A 8 1.56 26.63 31.56
CA ARG A 8 2.90 26.04 31.56
C ARG A 8 2.76 24.52 31.74
N ALA A 9 3.23 23.75 30.77
CA ALA A 9 3.38 22.30 30.90
C ALA A 9 4.54 21.99 31.87
N VAL A 10 4.28 21.15 32.87
CA VAL A 10 5.30 20.58 33.76
C VAL A 10 5.69 19.21 33.19
N PRO A 11 6.97 18.95 32.86
CA PRO A 11 7.37 17.62 32.44
C PRO A 11 7.48 16.71 33.67
N LEU A 12 6.75 15.61 33.64
CA LEU A 12 6.82 14.54 34.64
C LEU A 12 8.08 13.71 34.35
N MET A 13 9.11 13.85 35.18
CA MET A 13 10.33 13.04 35.08
C MET A 13 10.10 11.71 35.80
N LEU A 14 9.96 10.63 35.05
CA LEU A 14 9.78 9.28 35.60
C LEU A 14 11.15 8.65 35.88
N THR A 15 11.60 8.69 37.13
CA THR A 15 12.82 8.00 37.58
C THR A 15 12.47 6.56 37.93
N ILE A 16 12.87 5.59 37.11
CA ILE A 16 12.77 4.17 37.47
C ILE A 16 14.05 3.79 38.22
N LEU A 17 13.93 3.62 39.55
CA LEU A 17 14.98 3.06 40.38
C LEU A 17 14.81 1.52 40.38
N ALA A 18 15.68 0.81 39.68
CA ALA A 18 15.72 -0.65 39.77
C ALA A 18 16.58 -1.06 40.97
N CYS A 19 15.95 -1.41 42.09
CA CYS A 19 16.63 -2.09 43.20
C CYS A 19 16.85 -3.56 42.82
N GLY A 20 18.09 -3.93 42.50
CA GLY A 20 18.52 -5.32 42.45
C GLY A 20 19.04 -5.75 43.82
N CYS A 21 18.35 -6.66 44.49
CA CYS A 21 18.92 -7.45 45.58
C CYS A 21 19.19 -8.85 45.06
N ASN A 22 20.45 -9.19 44.80
CA ASN A 22 20.89 -10.58 44.63
C ASN A 22 21.66 -10.99 45.90
N PRO A 23 21.16 -11.93 46.73
CA PRO A 23 21.79 -12.27 48.00
C PRO A 23 22.98 -13.24 47.88
N ASN A 24 23.43 -13.57 46.66
CA ASN A 24 24.53 -14.51 46.45
C ASN A 24 25.72 -13.78 45.82
N GLY A 25 26.68 -13.44 46.67
CA GLY A 25 27.92 -12.77 46.30
C GLY A 25 28.72 -13.58 45.28
N ASN A 26 28.92 -12.97 44.11
CA ASN A 26 30.00 -13.22 43.15
C ASN A 26 30.11 -11.94 42.32
N ASP A 27 31.11 -11.10 42.61
CA ASP A 27 31.37 -9.85 41.90
C ASP A 27 31.88 -10.16 40.49
N PHE A 28 30.98 -10.10 39.51
CA PHE A 28 31.37 -10.02 38.10
C PHE A 28 31.66 -8.55 37.77
N PRO A 29 32.84 -8.21 37.22
CA PRO A 29 33.10 -6.84 36.79
C PRO A 29 32.14 -6.51 35.64
N LEU A 30 31.17 -5.64 35.92
CA LEU A 30 30.32 -5.05 34.90
C LEU A 30 31.21 -4.15 34.04
N SER A 31 31.63 -4.67 32.88
CA SER A 31 32.15 -3.82 31.81
C SER A 31 31.01 -2.92 31.36
N GLN A 32 31.00 -1.67 31.81
CA GLN A 32 30.14 -0.63 31.27
C GLN A 32 30.57 -0.36 29.84
N LYS A 33 30.00 -1.10 28.89
CA LYS A 33 30.11 -0.78 27.48
C LYS A 33 29.24 0.46 27.26
N THR A 34 29.87 1.63 27.21
CA THR A 34 29.20 2.87 26.82
C THR A 34 28.65 2.68 25.41
N ILE A 35 27.35 2.40 25.32
CA ILE A 35 26.59 2.51 24.07
C ILE A 35 26.43 3.99 23.79
N ASN A 36 27.33 4.54 22.97
CA ASN A 36 27.16 5.87 22.43
C ASN A 36 25.82 5.88 21.67
N SER A 37 24.83 6.59 22.22
CA SER A 37 23.58 6.86 21.52
C SER A 37 23.95 7.53 20.20
N ALA A 38 23.57 6.93 19.08
CA ALA A 38 23.67 7.59 17.78
C ALA A 38 22.95 8.94 17.89
N ALA A 39 23.56 10.00 17.35
CA ALA A 39 22.95 11.31 17.30
C ALA A 39 21.56 11.19 16.66
N ALA A 40 20.55 11.80 17.28
CA ALA A 40 19.22 11.85 16.70
C ALA A 40 19.32 12.48 15.30
N GLY A 41 18.84 11.77 14.28
CA GLY A 41 18.76 12.31 12.92
C GLY A 41 17.89 13.57 12.87
N PRO A 42 17.91 14.31 11.75
CA PRO A 42 16.99 15.42 11.56
C PRO A 42 15.54 14.97 11.82
N PRO A 43 14.69 15.86 12.38
CA PRO A 43 13.32 15.50 12.70
C PRO A 43 12.56 15.12 11.43
N LEU A 44 11.75 14.07 11.51
CA LEU A 44 10.83 13.69 10.45
C LEU A 44 9.77 14.79 10.29
N THR A 45 9.69 15.38 9.11
CA THR A 45 8.63 16.35 8.77
C THR A 45 7.50 15.63 8.07
N ILE A 46 6.28 15.78 8.60
CA ILE A 46 5.05 15.29 7.96
C ILE A 46 4.45 16.45 7.15
N GLN A 47 4.28 16.25 5.85
CA GLN A 47 3.65 17.21 4.96
C GLN A 47 2.43 16.56 4.29
N ALA A 48 1.30 17.27 4.33
CA ALA A 48 0.12 16.86 3.59
C ALA A 48 0.36 17.02 2.07
N SER A 49 -0.14 16.06 1.29
CA SER A 49 -0.18 16.15 -0.17
C SER A 49 -1.63 16.16 -0.62
N GLU A 50 -1.94 16.94 -1.65
CA GLU A 50 -3.21 16.78 -2.36
C GLU A 50 -3.27 15.39 -3.00
N SER A 51 -4.46 14.79 -3.01
CA SER A 51 -4.71 13.49 -3.60
C SER A 51 -5.03 13.65 -5.10
N PRO A 52 -4.48 12.80 -5.99
CA PRO A 52 -4.86 12.79 -7.40
C PRO A 52 -6.18 12.07 -7.66
N ALA A 53 -6.76 11.42 -6.65
CA ALA A 53 -7.98 10.63 -6.76
C ALA A 53 -9.24 11.52 -6.73
N GLY A 54 -10.21 11.22 -7.60
CA GLY A 54 -11.48 11.93 -7.68
C GLY A 54 -12.45 11.58 -6.54
N VAL A 55 -13.65 12.15 -6.62
CA VAL A 55 -14.78 11.76 -5.74
C VAL A 55 -15.16 10.29 -5.96
N ASP A 56 -15.76 9.67 -4.95
CA ASP A 56 -16.17 8.25 -4.95
C ASP A 56 -15.02 7.24 -5.18
N SER A 57 -13.78 7.67 -4.95
CA SER A 57 -12.59 6.82 -4.92
C SER A 57 -12.52 5.98 -3.64
N ARG A 58 -11.94 4.78 -3.75
CA ARG A 58 -11.81 3.80 -2.66
C ARG A 58 -10.61 2.88 -2.91
N GLU A 59 -10.31 2.04 -1.92
CA GLU A 59 -9.32 0.96 -2.01
C GLU A 59 -7.95 1.48 -2.49
N PRO A 60 -7.37 2.53 -1.87
CA PRO A 60 -6.09 3.07 -2.32
C PRO A 60 -4.95 2.10 -2.02
N GLU A 61 -4.03 1.96 -2.96
CA GLU A 61 -2.78 1.20 -2.81
C GLU A 61 -1.61 2.05 -3.30
N LEU A 62 -0.50 2.03 -2.54
CA LEU A 62 0.72 2.76 -2.84
C LEU A 62 1.86 1.77 -3.09
N SER A 63 2.51 1.89 -4.24
CA SER A 63 3.71 1.13 -4.56
C SER A 63 4.87 2.04 -4.95
N ALA A 64 6.09 1.66 -4.55
CA ALA A 64 7.30 2.38 -4.93
C ALA A 64 7.88 1.80 -6.21
N THR A 65 8.40 2.67 -7.06
CA THR A 65 9.17 2.29 -8.25
C THR A 65 10.67 2.27 -7.94
N ALA A 66 11.46 1.55 -8.75
CA ALA A 66 12.91 1.45 -8.55
C ALA A 66 13.66 2.79 -8.68
N ASP A 67 13.09 3.75 -9.41
CA ASP A 67 13.66 5.09 -9.58
C ASP A 67 13.23 6.09 -8.50
N GLY A 68 12.49 5.63 -7.48
CA GLY A 68 12.08 6.45 -6.33
C GLY A 68 10.75 7.17 -6.52
N ARG A 69 10.10 7.08 -7.69
CA ARG A 69 8.71 7.54 -7.86
C ARG A 69 7.73 6.66 -7.10
N ILE A 70 6.55 7.19 -6.82
CA ILE A 70 5.46 6.49 -6.15
C ILE A 70 4.30 6.31 -7.13
N ILE A 71 3.67 5.15 -7.14
CA ILE A 71 2.40 4.91 -7.82
C ILE A 71 1.31 4.87 -6.75
N LEU A 72 0.26 5.67 -6.91
CA LEU A 72 -1.00 5.50 -6.19
C LEU A 72 -2.01 4.93 -7.17
N SER A 73 -2.63 3.81 -6.81
CA SER A 73 -3.80 3.27 -7.51
C SER A 73 -5.03 3.27 -6.63
N TRP A 74 -6.20 3.38 -7.24
CA TRP A 74 -7.49 3.39 -6.55
C TRP A 74 -8.59 2.88 -7.48
N VAL A 75 -9.69 2.41 -6.88
CA VAL A 75 -10.93 2.16 -7.60
C VAL A 75 -11.79 3.42 -7.55
N GLU A 76 -12.33 3.83 -8.69
CA GLU A 76 -13.20 4.98 -8.84
C GLU A 76 -14.56 4.54 -9.38
N LYS A 77 -15.65 5.00 -8.75
CA LYS A 77 -17.00 4.77 -9.28
C LYS A 77 -17.28 5.80 -10.38
N VAL A 78 -17.33 5.32 -11.63
CA VAL A 78 -17.49 6.17 -12.83
C VAL A 78 -18.91 6.12 -13.43
N GLY A 79 -19.82 5.41 -12.78
CA GLY A 79 -21.23 5.29 -13.19
C GLY A 79 -22.07 4.56 -12.14
N SER A 80 -23.33 4.24 -12.45
CA SER A 80 -24.24 3.61 -11.48
C SER A 80 -23.74 2.24 -10.99
N LYS A 81 -23.25 1.41 -11.92
CA LYS A 81 -22.68 0.07 -11.68
C LYS A 81 -21.26 -0.09 -12.23
N ARG A 82 -20.62 1.00 -12.61
CA ARG A 82 -19.36 0.98 -13.34
C ARG A 82 -18.22 1.50 -12.48
N TYR A 83 -17.12 0.76 -12.49
CA TYR A 83 -15.91 1.08 -11.74
C TYR A 83 -14.71 1.06 -12.66
N ALA A 84 -13.72 1.88 -12.34
CA ALA A 84 -12.45 1.94 -13.03
C ALA A 84 -11.30 1.84 -12.02
N LEU A 85 -10.25 1.10 -12.38
CA LEU A 85 -8.97 1.12 -11.70
C LEU A 85 -8.18 2.26 -12.30
N ARG A 86 -7.88 3.25 -11.48
CA ARG A 86 -7.11 4.44 -11.84
C ARG A 86 -5.75 4.38 -11.16
N PHE A 87 -4.79 5.07 -11.73
CA PHE A 87 -3.51 5.31 -11.07
C PHE A 87 -2.92 6.66 -11.46
N ALA A 88 -2.05 7.20 -10.60
CA ALA A 88 -1.21 8.34 -10.86
C ALA A 88 0.19 8.09 -10.29
N THR A 89 1.20 8.70 -10.91
CA THR A 89 2.58 8.62 -10.41
C THR A 89 2.97 9.92 -9.72
N ARG A 90 3.62 9.85 -8.57
CA ARG A 90 4.26 10.99 -7.92
C ARG A 90 5.74 11.02 -8.26
N ASP A 91 6.19 12.18 -8.70
CA ASP A 91 7.59 12.50 -8.92
C ASP A 91 7.86 13.92 -8.41
N ASP A 92 9.00 14.12 -7.76
CA ASP A 92 9.42 15.39 -7.15
C ASP A 92 8.29 16.15 -6.42
N GLY A 93 7.52 15.41 -5.61
CA GLY A 93 6.45 15.98 -4.81
C GLY A 93 5.09 16.14 -5.49
N SER A 94 5.02 16.03 -6.81
CA SER A 94 3.82 16.30 -7.63
C SER A 94 3.21 15.04 -8.22
N TRP A 95 1.87 14.96 -8.27
CA TRP A 95 1.16 13.87 -8.93
C TRP A 95 0.95 14.14 -10.43
N SER A 96 1.07 13.09 -11.24
CA SER A 96 0.62 13.11 -12.64
C SER A 96 -0.91 13.18 -12.74
N THR A 97 -1.42 13.50 -13.92
CA THR A 97 -2.83 13.22 -14.24
C THR A 97 -3.12 11.73 -14.07
N ALA A 98 -4.29 11.41 -13.52
CA ALA A 98 -4.76 10.04 -13.36
C ALA A 98 -4.99 9.36 -14.72
N ARG A 99 -4.59 8.10 -14.83
CA ARG A 99 -4.78 7.24 -16.01
C ARG A 99 -5.61 6.02 -15.65
N THR A 100 -6.33 5.47 -16.63
CA THR A 100 -7.15 4.26 -16.45
C THR A 100 -6.37 3.01 -16.81
N VAL A 101 -6.46 2.00 -15.95
CA VAL A 101 -5.98 0.64 -16.23
C VAL A 101 -7.07 -0.16 -16.94
N ALA A 102 -8.24 -0.24 -16.32
CA ALA A 102 -9.39 -1.00 -16.78
C ALA A 102 -10.67 -0.38 -16.21
N GLU A 103 -11.80 -0.65 -16.87
CA GLU A 103 -13.14 -0.22 -16.46
C GLU A 103 -14.15 -1.33 -16.78
N GLY A 104 -15.18 -1.49 -15.95
CA GLY A 104 -16.22 -2.49 -16.19
C GLY A 104 -17.42 -2.37 -15.25
N GLU A 105 -18.51 -3.06 -15.62
CA GLU A 105 -19.79 -3.03 -14.89
C GLU A 105 -20.01 -4.23 -13.97
N ASN A 106 -19.15 -5.25 -14.09
CA ASN A 106 -19.23 -6.51 -13.36
C ASN A 106 -18.06 -6.70 -12.39
N TRP A 107 -17.51 -5.61 -11.86
CA TRP A 107 -16.40 -5.68 -10.91
C TRP A 107 -16.86 -6.16 -9.54
N PHE A 108 -16.00 -6.93 -8.87
CA PHE A 108 -16.18 -7.24 -7.46
C PHE A 108 -15.44 -6.18 -6.64
N VAL A 109 -16.20 -5.23 -6.08
CA VAL A 109 -15.70 -4.11 -5.29
C VAL A 109 -16.16 -4.29 -3.86
N ASN A 110 -15.23 -4.35 -2.91
CA ASN A 110 -15.50 -4.66 -1.50
C ASN A 110 -14.56 -3.90 -0.56
N TRP A 111 -14.87 -3.87 0.74
CA TRP A 111 -14.13 -3.05 1.71
C TRP A 111 -12.80 -3.66 2.21
N ALA A 112 -12.49 -4.90 1.82
CA ALA A 112 -11.39 -5.70 2.37
C ALA A 112 -10.26 -6.00 1.38
N ASP A 113 -10.55 -5.97 0.07
CA ASP A 113 -9.60 -6.26 -1.00
C ASP A 113 -9.37 -5.02 -1.86
N PHE A 114 -8.15 -4.83 -2.36
CA PHE A 114 -7.75 -3.62 -3.06
C PHE A 114 -6.98 -3.94 -4.35
N PRO A 115 -7.55 -3.59 -5.53
CA PRO A 115 -6.83 -3.57 -6.79
C PRO A 115 -5.55 -2.74 -6.71
N SER A 116 -4.48 -3.17 -7.38
CA SER A 116 -3.17 -2.52 -7.30
C SER A 116 -2.49 -2.35 -8.64
N VAL A 117 -1.59 -1.37 -8.71
CA VAL A 117 -0.69 -1.13 -9.83
C VAL A 117 0.75 -1.04 -9.31
N ILE A 118 1.63 -1.90 -9.82
CA ILE A 118 3.05 -1.96 -9.44
C ILE A 118 3.96 -1.69 -10.64
N ALA A 119 5.14 -1.13 -10.38
CA ALA A 119 6.23 -1.08 -11.36
C ALA A 119 7.07 -2.37 -11.31
N LEU A 120 7.51 -2.82 -12.49
CA LEU A 120 8.43 -3.94 -12.65
C LEU A 120 9.86 -3.44 -12.91
N ALA A 121 10.84 -4.33 -12.80
CA ALA A 121 12.26 -4.00 -12.93
C ALA A 121 12.65 -3.43 -14.31
N ASP A 122 11.88 -3.71 -15.35
CA ASP A 122 12.10 -3.19 -16.71
C ASP A 122 11.34 -1.89 -17.02
N GLY A 123 10.74 -1.26 -15.99
CA GLY A 123 9.96 -0.02 -16.11
C GLY A 123 8.53 -0.22 -16.63
N SER A 124 8.14 -1.45 -16.98
CA SER A 124 6.75 -1.76 -17.29
C SER A 124 5.88 -1.78 -16.02
N LEU A 125 4.57 -1.66 -16.17
CA LEU A 125 3.61 -1.71 -15.06
C LEU A 125 2.81 -3.00 -15.12
N ALA A 126 2.49 -3.58 -13.96
CA ALA A 126 1.52 -4.65 -13.81
C ALA A 126 0.39 -4.19 -12.91
N ALA A 127 -0.83 -4.62 -13.22
CA ALA A 127 -2.01 -4.27 -12.43
C ALA A 127 -2.91 -5.48 -12.26
N HIS A 128 -3.66 -5.49 -11.16
CA HIS A 128 -4.73 -6.47 -10.97
C HIS A 128 -6.02 -5.80 -10.53
N TRP A 129 -7.15 -6.45 -10.82
CA TRP A 129 -8.48 -6.10 -10.34
C TRP A 129 -9.36 -7.35 -10.31
N LEU A 130 -10.56 -7.23 -9.73
CA LEU A 130 -11.46 -8.37 -9.50
C LEU A 130 -12.74 -8.24 -10.31
N VAL A 131 -13.15 -9.33 -10.96
CA VAL A 131 -14.33 -9.36 -11.82
C VAL A 131 -15.24 -10.50 -11.40
N LYS A 132 -16.54 -10.23 -11.23
CA LYS A 132 -17.54 -11.26 -10.95
C LYS A 132 -17.52 -12.34 -12.03
N SER A 133 -17.41 -13.59 -11.61
CA SER A 133 -17.40 -14.77 -12.50
C SER A 133 -18.68 -15.61 -12.41
N GLY A 134 -19.60 -15.24 -11.52
CA GLY A 134 -20.90 -15.88 -11.35
C GLY A 134 -21.87 -15.08 -10.49
N SER A 135 -23.05 -15.65 -10.25
CA SER A 135 -24.12 -15.03 -9.44
C SER A 135 -23.90 -15.15 -7.93
N GLY A 136 -23.09 -16.11 -7.48
CA GLY A 136 -22.78 -16.29 -6.06
C GLY A 136 -22.03 -15.08 -5.49
N THR A 137 -22.26 -14.72 -4.23
CA THR A 137 -21.72 -13.50 -3.61
C THR A 137 -20.21 -13.35 -3.81
N TYR A 138 -19.45 -14.41 -3.54
CA TYR A 138 -17.99 -14.43 -3.61
C TYR A 138 -17.44 -15.18 -4.84
N ALA A 139 -18.24 -15.32 -5.91
CA ALA A 139 -17.76 -15.81 -7.20
C ALA A 139 -17.10 -14.67 -7.99
N TYR A 140 -15.77 -14.59 -7.98
CA TYR A 140 -15.01 -13.58 -8.71
C TYR A 140 -13.58 -14.04 -9.04
N ASP A 141 -13.04 -13.49 -10.12
CA ASP A 141 -11.76 -13.85 -10.69
C ASP A 141 -10.77 -12.69 -10.61
N VAL A 142 -9.50 -13.04 -10.35
CA VAL A 142 -8.36 -12.14 -10.50
C VAL A 142 -8.11 -11.88 -11.97
N ASN A 143 -8.12 -10.62 -12.36
CA ASN A 143 -7.68 -10.18 -13.68
C ASN A 143 -6.33 -9.47 -13.53
N ILE A 144 -5.35 -9.82 -14.37
CA ILE A 144 -4.04 -9.18 -14.40
C ILE A 144 -3.78 -8.64 -15.80
N SER A 145 -3.30 -7.41 -15.89
CA SER A 145 -2.80 -6.83 -17.14
C SER A 145 -1.45 -6.15 -16.95
N ARG A 146 -0.76 -5.93 -18.06
CA ARG A 146 0.56 -5.32 -18.12
C ARG A 146 0.56 -4.17 -19.12
N SER A 147 1.20 -3.07 -18.75
CA SER A 147 1.52 -1.96 -19.63
C SER A 147 3.02 -1.89 -19.86
N LYS A 148 3.45 -1.67 -21.11
CA LYS A 148 4.87 -1.52 -21.49
C LYS A 148 5.27 -0.07 -21.80
N ASP A 149 4.35 0.88 -21.64
CA ASP A 149 4.51 2.27 -22.06
C ASP A 149 4.15 3.27 -20.95
N GLY A 150 4.39 2.89 -19.69
CA GLY A 150 4.10 3.72 -18.53
C GLY A 150 2.60 3.88 -18.24
N GLY A 151 1.78 2.92 -18.65
CA GLY A 151 0.33 2.89 -18.44
C GLY A 151 -0.44 3.81 -19.38
N ASN A 152 0.10 4.11 -20.56
CA ASN A 152 -0.66 4.75 -21.64
C ASN A 152 -1.58 3.73 -22.33
N THR A 153 -1.10 2.50 -22.50
CA THR A 153 -1.88 1.36 -23.01
C THR A 153 -1.68 0.12 -22.14
N TRP A 154 -2.70 -0.72 -22.08
CA TRP A 154 -2.72 -1.95 -21.30
C TRP A 154 -3.02 -3.15 -22.20
N GLY A 155 -2.28 -4.25 -21.98
CA GLY A 155 -2.52 -5.49 -22.71
C GLY A 155 -3.88 -6.12 -22.38
N LYS A 156 -4.25 -7.14 -23.15
CA LYS A 156 -5.43 -7.95 -22.82
C LYS A 156 -5.23 -8.61 -21.45
N PRO A 157 -6.20 -8.50 -20.52
CA PRO A 157 -6.08 -9.14 -19.21
C PRO A 157 -6.08 -10.66 -19.31
N ILE A 158 -5.38 -11.28 -18.36
CA ILE A 158 -5.42 -12.72 -18.12
C ILE A 158 -6.10 -13.01 -16.79
N VAL A 159 -6.72 -14.19 -16.69
CA VAL A 159 -7.11 -14.81 -15.42
C VAL A 159 -6.03 -15.85 -15.09
N PRO A 160 -5.28 -15.73 -13.99
CA PRO A 160 -4.09 -16.55 -13.75
C PRO A 160 -4.41 -17.97 -13.27
N HIS A 161 -5.64 -18.21 -12.80
CA HIS A 161 -6.12 -19.52 -12.36
C HIS A 161 -6.94 -20.21 -13.46
N THR A 162 -7.08 -21.54 -13.37
CA THR A 162 -7.64 -22.38 -14.46
C THR A 162 -8.65 -23.43 -13.99
N ASP A 163 -9.01 -23.43 -12.71
CA ASP A 163 -9.97 -24.39 -12.11
C ASP A 163 -11.42 -24.21 -12.59
N LYS A 164 -11.77 -23.00 -13.04
CA LYS A 164 -13.09 -22.61 -13.54
C LYS A 164 -14.21 -22.69 -12.49
N THR A 165 -13.87 -22.64 -11.20
CA THR A 165 -14.89 -22.62 -10.15
C THR A 165 -15.44 -21.22 -9.94
N GLN A 166 -16.72 -21.14 -9.58
CA GLN A 166 -17.37 -19.88 -9.19
C GLN A 166 -17.17 -19.63 -7.69
N THR A 167 -15.90 -19.55 -7.27
CA THR A 167 -15.47 -19.33 -5.89
C THR A 167 -14.64 -18.05 -5.78
N GLU A 168 -14.18 -17.75 -4.58
CA GLU A 168 -13.33 -16.61 -4.30
C GLU A 168 -11.93 -16.83 -4.86
N HIS A 169 -11.45 -15.86 -5.64
CA HIS A 169 -10.06 -15.69 -5.98
C HIS A 169 -9.69 -14.22 -5.78
N GLY A 170 -9.05 -13.92 -4.64
CA GLY A 170 -8.86 -12.54 -4.18
C GLY A 170 -7.66 -12.36 -3.27
N PHE A 171 -7.58 -11.21 -2.62
CA PHE A 171 -6.51 -10.78 -1.73
C PHE A 171 -5.14 -10.87 -2.40
N VAL A 172 -5.04 -10.27 -3.58
CA VAL A 172 -3.92 -10.48 -4.48
C VAL A 172 -2.72 -9.61 -4.08
N SER A 173 -1.56 -10.25 -3.96
CA SER A 173 -0.28 -9.56 -3.90
C SER A 173 0.46 -9.75 -5.23
N LEU A 174 0.75 -8.64 -5.91
CA LEU A 174 1.65 -8.63 -7.05
C LEU A 174 3.07 -8.37 -6.57
N LEU A 175 4.05 -9.12 -7.09
CA LEU A 175 5.46 -8.98 -6.75
C LEU A 175 6.29 -8.72 -8.01
N PRO A 176 7.10 -7.65 -8.05
CA PRO A 176 8.09 -7.49 -9.10
C PRO A 176 9.18 -8.57 -8.93
N LEU A 177 9.46 -9.29 -10.01
CA LEU A 177 10.51 -10.31 -10.07
C LEU A 177 11.63 -9.85 -11.02
N PRO A 178 12.83 -10.46 -10.94
CA PRO A 178 13.91 -10.20 -11.88
C PRO A 178 13.48 -10.37 -13.34
N ASP A 179 14.16 -9.64 -14.23
CA ASP A 179 13.97 -9.66 -15.69
C ASP A 179 12.58 -9.17 -16.16
N GLY A 180 11.96 -8.25 -15.41
CA GLY A 180 10.65 -7.70 -15.76
C GLY A 180 9.51 -8.71 -15.65
N ARG A 181 9.66 -9.74 -14.83
CA ARG A 181 8.59 -10.71 -14.53
C ARG A 181 7.71 -10.18 -13.40
N VAL A 182 6.49 -10.71 -13.33
CA VAL A 182 5.54 -10.45 -12.25
C VAL A 182 5.17 -11.78 -11.60
N GLY A 183 5.27 -11.84 -10.27
CA GLY A 183 4.66 -12.87 -9.45
C GLY A 183 3.28 -12.42 -8.97
N ALA A 184 2.35 -13.35 -8.82
CA ALA A 184 1.04 -13.10 -8.22
C ALA A 184 0.73 -14.20 -7.21
N VAL A 185 0.27 -13.81 -6.03
CA VAL A 185 -0.21 -14.70 -4.97
C VAL A 185 -1.61 -14.24 -4.59
N TRP A 186 -2.54 -15.17 -4.40
CA TRP A 186 -3.93 -14.89 -4.05
C TRP A 186 -4.47 -15.97 -3.10
N LEU A 187 -5.58 -15.68 -2.44
CA LEU A 187 -6.39 -16.66 -1.72
C LEU A 187 -7.37 -17.33 -2.67
N ASP A 188 -7.46 -18.64 -2.55
CA ASP A 188 -8.35 -19.51 -3.32
C ASP A 188 -9.37 -20.14 -2.37
N GLY A 189 -10.63 -19.76 -2.51
CA GLY A 189 -11.70 -20.08 -1.58
C GLY A 189 -12.41 -21.41 -1.84
N ARG A 190 -11.76 -22.35 -2.52
CA ARG A 190 -12.28 -23.71 -2.75
C ARG A 190 -12.06 -24.67 -1.61
#